data_AF-N8Y9F3-F1
#
_entry.id   AF-N8Y9F3-F1
#
_cell.length_a   1.000
_cell.length_b   1.000
_cell.length_c   1.000
_cell.angle_alpha   90.00
_cell.angle_beta   90.00
_cell.angle_gamma   90.00
#
_symmetry.space_group_name_H-M   'P 1'
#
loop_
_entity.id
_entity.type
_entity.pdbx_description
1 polymer ?
#
loop_
_entity_poly.entity_id
_entity_poly.type
_entity_poly.pdbx_seq_one_letter_code
_entity_poly.pdbx_strand_id
1 'polypeptide(L)'
;MPLNKPLTYIHRFFIAFYLLLLLAMLLTYALGYLQKFSTTTIALMSVIYAGLSFLHFKTSADVAKGTNKGRALSVILSCITLLLFPIGTLIGAGMLFLLSPKCWQESR
;
A
#
# COMPACT_ATOMS: atom_id res chain seq x y z
N MET A 1 11.35 -13.23 13.33
CA MET A 1 11.34 -11.76 13.14
C MET A 1 11.17 -11.47 11.65
N PRO A 2 10.41 -10.45 11.22
CA PRO A 2 10.33 -10.09 9.81
C PRO A 2 11.71 -9.69 9.32
N LEU A 3 12.13 -10.24 8.18
CA LEU A 3 13.30 -9.75 7.46
C LEU A 3 12.90 -8.39 6.82
N ASN A 4 13.76 -7.37 6.91
CA ASN A 4 13.46 -5.96 6.59
C ASN A 4 12.15 -5.46 7.24
N LYS A 5 12.19 -5.26 8.56
CA LYS A 5 11.02 -4.80 9.34
C LYS A 5 10.48 -3.44 8.85
N PRO A 6 11.31 -2.42 8.55
CA PRO A 6 10.81 -1.12 8.11
C PRO A 6 9.93 -1.22 6.86
N LEU A 7 10.39 -1.95 5.82
CA LEU A 7 9.63 -2.12 4.60
C LEU A 7 8.33 -2.90 4.83
N THR A 8 8.38 -3.93 5.68
CA THR A 8 7.20 -4.70 6.09
C THR A 8 6.16 -3.79 6.76
N TYR A 9 6.59 -2.89 7.65
CA TYR A 9 5.70 -1.93 8.32
C TYR A 9 5.13 -0.89 7.37
N ILE A 10 5.91 -0.39 6.41
CA ILE A 10 5.41 0.52 5.38
C ILE A 10 4.28 -0.14 4.58
N HIS A 11 4.45 -1.39 4.14
CA HIS A 11 3.36 -2.09 3.45
C HIS A 11 2.12 -2.24 4.35
N ARG A 12 2.29 -2.58 5.63
CA ARG A 12 1.17 -2.70 6.58
C ARG A 12 0.47 -1.37 6.84
N PHE A 13 1.21 -0.27 6.90
CA PHE A 13 0.65 1.08 6.97
C PHE A 13 -0.27 1.35 5.78
N PHE A 14 0.18 1.03 4.55
CA PHE A 14 -0.67 1.20 3.36
C PHE A 14 -1.92 0.31 3.36
N ILE A 15 -1.84 -0.92 3.88
CA ILE A 15 -3.04 -1.76 4.07
C ILE A 15 -4.06 -1.03 4.95
N ALA A 16 -3.62 -0.57 6.12
CA ALA A 16 -4.48 0.13 7.06
C ALA A 16 -5.04 1.43 6.46
N PHE A 17 -4.19 2.20 5.77
CA PHE A 17 -4.56 3.44 5.11
C PHE A 17 -5.66 3.24 4.06
N TYR A 18 -5.49 2.29 3.14
CA TYR A 18 -6.50 2.03 2.09
C TYR A 18 -7.80 1.45 2.66
N LEU A 19 -7.74 0.60 3.68
CA LEU A 19 -8.94 0.10 4.36
C LEU A 19 -9.68 1.21 5.12
N LEU A 20 -8.95 2.15 5.73
CA LEU A 20 -9.55 3.31 6.39
C LEU A 20 -10.23 4.23 5.37
N LEU A 21 -9.59 4.47 4.21
CA LEU A 21 -10.20 5.23 3.11
C LEU A 21 -11.45 4.55 2.58
N LEU A 22 -11.41 3.23 2.39
CA LEU A 22 -12.57 2.43 1.99
C LEU A 22 -13.72 2.59 2.99
N LEU A 23 -13.44 2.42 4.28
CA LEU A 23 -14.44 2.56 5.33
C LEU A 23 -15.03 3.97 5.38
N ALA A 24 -14.18 5.00 5.32
CA ALA A 24 -14.61 6.40 5.32
C ALA A 24 -15.49 6.72 4.10
N MET A 25 -15.13 6.22 2.91
CA MET A 25 -15.93 6.38 1.69
C MET A 25 -17.29 5.69 1.82
N LEU A 26 -17.33 4.44 2.30
CA LEU A 26 -18.60 3.71 2.46
C LEU A 26 -19.50 4.37 3.52
N LEU A 27 -18.93 4.82 4.64
CA LEU A 27 -19.65 5.52 5.69
C LEU A 27 -20.23 6.85 5.17
N THR A 28 -19.43 7.66 4.50
CA THR A 28 -19.88 8.95 3.95
C THR A 28 -20.90 8.78 2.82
N TYR A 29 -20.81 7.70 2.04
CA TYR A 29 -21.85 7.34 1.08
C TYR A 29 -23.16 6.93 1.78
N ALA A 30 -23.08 6.06 2.80
CA ALA A 30 -24.24 5.62 3.58
C ALA A 30 -24.94 6.78 4.32
N LEU A 31 -24.19 7.78 4.77
CA LEU A 31 -24.69 8.99 5.41
C LEU A 31 -25.23 10.04 4.42
N GLY A 32 -25.21 9.77 3.11
CA GLY A 32 -25.78 10.65 2.09
C GLY A 32 -24.82 11.66 1.47
N TYR A 33 -23.63 11.87 2.05
CA TYR A 33 -22.68 12.92 1.59
C TYR A 33 -22.09 12.65 0.20
N LEU A 34 -22.06 11.38 -0.25
CA LEU A 34 -21.53 10.99 -1.55
C LEU A 34 -22.60 10.52 -2.55
N GLN A 35 -23.90 10.77 -2.31
CA GLN A 35 -24.98 10.30 -3.21
C GLN A 35 -24.96 10.91 -4.62
N LYS A 36 -24.21 11.99 -4.83
CA LYS A 36 -23.95 12.53 -6.19
C LYS A 36 -23.19 11.55 -7.09
N PHE A 37 -22.50 10.56 -6.51
CA PHE A 37 -21.79 9.52 -7.23
C PHE A 37 -22.68 8.28 -7.38
N SER A 38 -22.65 7.66 -8.55
CA SER A 38 -23.42 6.44 -8.79
C SER A 38 -22.92 5.28 -7.92
N THR A 39 -23.81 4.32 -7.65
CA THR A 39 -23.45 3.05 -6.98
C THR A 39 -22.31 2.33 -7.70
N THR A 40 -22.29 2.35 -9.04
CA THR A 40 -21.20 1.79 -9.85
C THR A 40 -19.88 2.48 -9.59
N THR A 41 -19.86 3.81 -9.47
CA THR A 41 -18.64 4.56 -9.13
C THR A 41 -18.11 4.18 -7.76
N ILE A 42 -18.98 4.09 -6.75
CA ILE A 42 -18.60 3.70 -5.39
C ILE A 42 -18.11 2.24 -5.35
N ALA A 43 -18.75 1.34 -6.09
CA ALA A 43 -18.32 -0.05 -6.20
C ALA A 43 -16.93 -0.18 -6.85
N LEU A 44 -16.68 0.53 -7.95
CA LEU A 44 -15.38 0.55 -8.61
C LEU A 44 -14.27 1.08 -7.69
N MET A 45 -14.52 2.20 -7.01
CA MET A 45 -13.56 2.74 -6.03
C MET A 45 -13.32 1.77 -4.86
N SER A 46 -14.36 1.04 -4.45
CA SER A 46 -14.24 0.04 -3.39
C SER A 46 -13.31 -1.11 -3.80
N VAL A 47 -13.46 -1.60 -5.04
CA VAL A 47 -12.58 -2.62 -5.61
C VAL A 47 -11.14 -2.12 -5.70
N ILE A 48 -10.92 -0.86 -6.08
CA ILE A 48 -9.58 -0.27 -6.16
C ILE A 48 -8.93 -0.23 -4.77
N TYR A 49 -9.60 0.31 -3.75
CA TYR A 49 -9.02 0.37 -2.40
C TYR A 49 -8.80 -1.01 -1.79
N ALA A 50 -9.75 -1.94 -1.96
CA ALA A 50 -9.58 -3.33 -1.51
C ALA A 50 -8.43 -4.03 -2.24
N GLY A 51 -8.32 -3.84 -3.56
CA GLY A 51 -7.26 -4.39 -4.40
C GLY A 51 -5.87 -3.88 -4.02
N LEU A 52 -5.72 -2.57 -3.81
CA LEU A 52 -4.48 -1.97 -3.32
C LEU A 52 -4.11 -2.49 -1.94
N SER A 53 -5.07 -2.56 -1.02
CA SER A 53 -4.88 -3.17 0.31
C SER A 53 -4.36 -4.60 0.21
N PHE A 54 -4.96 -5.40 -0.67
CA PHE A 54 -4.56 -6.80 -0.89
C PHE A 54 -3.15 -6.91 -1.49
N LEU A 55 -2.78 -6.05 -2.44
CA LEU A 55 -1.43 -6.02 -3.01
C LEU A 55 -0.37 -5.70 -1.95
N HIS A 56 -0.64 -4.72 -1.08
CA HIS A 56 0.26 -4.41 0.04
C HIS A 56 0.31 -5.54 1.08
N PHE A 57 -0.80 -6.23 1.34
CA PHE A 57 -0.83 -7.42 2.20
C PHE A 57 0.05 -8.54 1.67
N LYS A 58 -0.14 -8.91 0.40
CA LYS A 58 0.65 -9.96 -0.25
C LYS A 58 2.14 -9.60 -0.27
N THR A 59 2.46 -8.35 -0.61
CA THR A 59 3.85 -7.88 -0.64
C THR A 59 4.48 -7.88 0.75
N SER A 60 3.75 -7.46 1.79
CA SER A 60 4.22 -7.54 3.19
C SER A 60 4.55 -8.97 3.60
N ALA A 61 3.70 -9.94 3.26
CA ALA A 61 3.93 -11.35 3.56
C ALA A 61 5.17 -11.91 2.81
N ASP A 62 5.37 -11.51 1.56
CA ASP A 62 6.49 -11.95 0.74
C ASP A 62 7.83 -11.28 1.11
N VAL A 63 7.79 -10.01 1.55
CA VAL A 63 8.95 -9.29 2.10
C VAL A 63 9.39 -9.87 3.43
N ALA A 64 8.45 -10.19 4.32
CA ALA A 64 8.76 -10.82 5.61
C ALA A 64 9.44 -12.20 5.47
N LYS A 65 9.25 -12.85 4.30
CA LYS A 65 9.89 -14.12 3.91
C LYS A 65 11.18 -13.93 3.09
N GLY A 66 11.56 -12.71 2.74
CA GLY A 66 12.77 -12.43 1.96
C GLY A 66 12.71 -12.83 0.49
N THR A 67 11.52 -13.02 -0.08
CA THR A 67 11.40 -13.58 -1.44
C THR A 67 11.70 -12.55 -2.53
N ASN A 68 12.24 -13.03 -3.68
CA ASN A 68 12.43 -12.20 -4.88
C ASN A 68 11.11 -11.63 -5.42
N LYS A 69 9.99 -12.36 -5.25
CA LYS A 69 8.64 -11.89 -5.59
C LYS A 69 8.26 -10.67 -4.76
N GLY A 70 8.46 -10.74 -3.45
CA GLY A 70 8.24 -9.61 -2.53
C GLY A 70 9.08 -8.40 -2.91
N ARG A 71 10.35 -8.61 -3.27
CA ARG A 71 11.23 -7.53 -3.74
C ARG A 71 10.70 -6.87 -5.01
N ALA A 72 10.35 -7.66 -6.04
CA ALA A 72 9.85 -7.14 -7.31
C ALA A 72 8.51 -6.38 -7.13
N LEU A 73 7.57 -6.95 -6.37
CA LEU A 73 6.30 -6.29 -6.06
C LEU A 73 6.51 -4.99 -5.27
N SER A 74 7.46 -4.97 -4.34
CA SER A 74 7.79 -3.76 -3.58
C SER A 74 8.34 -2.67 -4.49
N VAL A 75 9.16 -2.98 -5.50
CA VAL A 75 9.64 -1.99 -6.49
C VAL A 75 8.46 -1.39 -7.24
N ILE A 76 7.55 -2.22 -7.77
CA ILE A 76 6.36 -1.75 -8.51
C ILE A 76 5.52 -0.82 -7.63
N LEU A 77 5.21 -1.26 -6.41
CA LEU A 77 4.41 -0.47 -5.46
C LEU A 77 5.12 0.82 -5.04
N SER A 78 6.45 0.80 -4.89
CA SER A 78 7.23 2.00 -4.60
C SER A 78 7.14 3.01 -5.74
N CYS A 79 7.28 2.56 -6.99
CA CYS A 79 7.15 3.43 -8.17
C CYS A 79 5.75 4.05 -8.28
N ILE A 80 4.70 3.29 -8.00
CA ILE A 80 3.32 3.83 -7.94
C ILE A 80 3.23 4.87 -6.83
N THR A 81 3.82 4.58 -5.66
CA THR A 81 3.78 5.46 -4.50
C THR A 81 4.50 6.79 -4.77
N LEU A 82 5.55 6.79 -5.60
CA LEU A 82 6.27 8.01 -5.98
C LEU A 82 5.39 9.09 -6.65
N LEU A 83 4.29 8.67 -7.30
CA LEU A 83 3.39 9.56 -8.05
C LEU A 83 2.42 10.35 -7.13
N LEU A 84 2.32 9.99 -5.85
CA LEU A 84 1.40 10.59 -4.87
C LEU A 84 2.02 11.84 -4.18
N PHE A 85 2.61 12.74 -4.96
CA PHE A 85 3.38 13.90 -4.47
C PHE A 85 2.60 14.78 -3.47
N PRO A 86 3.27 15.33 -2.42
CA PRO A 86 4.69 15.14 -2.07
C PRO A 86 4.93 13.96 -1.13
N ILE A 87 3.92 13.60 -0.32
CA ILE A 87 4.06 12.62 0.76
C ILE A 87 4.39 11.23 0.21
N GLY A 88 3.69 10.81 -0.83
CA GLY A 88 3.98 9.53 -1.47
C GLY A 88 5.35 9.47 -2.11
N THR A 89 5.85 10.59 -2.65
CA THR A 89 7.21 10.66 -3.19
C THR A 89 8.26 10.35 -2.11
N LEU A 90 8.12 10.94 -0.91
CA LEU A 90 9.02 10.66 0.21
C LEU A 90 8.95 9.19 0.65
N ILE A 91 7.74 8.64 0.79
CA ILE A 91 7.55 7.25 1.22
C ILE A 91 8.08 6.28 0.15
N GLY A 92 7.74 6.50 -1.12
CA GLY A 92 8.19 5.67 -2.25
C GLY A 92 9.71 5.67 -2.41
N ALA A 93 10.36 6.82 -2.26
CA ALA A 93 11.82 6.92 -2.26
C ALA A 93 12.43 6.14 -1.08
N GLY A 94 11.83 6.25 0.11
CA GLY A 94 12.23 5.47 1.29
C GLY A 94 12.09 3.96 1.08
N MET A 95 11.00 3.51 0.43
CA MET A 95 10.81 2.09 0.09
C MET A 95 11.88 1.60 -0.90
N LEU A 96 12.19 2.38 -1.94
CA LEU A 96 13.26 2.05 -2.90
C LEU A 96 14.63 1.98 -2.24
N PHE A 97 14.92 2.89 -1.29
CA PHE A 97 16.15 2.84 -0.49
C PHE A 97 16.24 1.54 0.32
N LEU A 98 15.15 1.14 0.99
CA LEU A 98 15.07 -0.12 1.74
C LEU A 98 15.15 -1.39 0.86
N LEU A 99 14.89 -1.26 -0.44
CA LEU A 99 15.02 -2.33 -1.45
C LEU A 99 16.40 -2.41 -2.09
N SER A 100 17.28 -1.44 -1.80
CA SER A 100 18.64 -1.42 -2.33
C SER A 100 19.42 -2.67 -1.91
N PRO A 101 20.40 -3.14 -2.72
CA PRO A 101 21.19 -4.33 -2.37
C PRO A 101 21.83 -4.29 -0.99
N LYS A 102 22.16 -3.08 -0.49
CA LYS A 102 22.77 -2.85 0.82
C LYS A 102 21.79 -2.90 2.00
N CYS A 103 20.49 -2.79 1.74
CA CYS A 103 19.47 -2.71 2.79
C CYS A 103 18.47 -3.88 2.75
N TRP A 104 18.42 -4.61 1.63
CA TRP A 104 17.54 -5.75 1.45
C TRP A 104 17.87 -6.83 2.47
N GLN A 105 16.95 -7.06 3.40
CA GLN A 105 17.03 -8.02 4.50
C GLN A 105 18.12 -7.77 5.56
N GLU A 106 18.95 -6.74 5.38
CA GLU A 106 19.97 -6.33 6.35
C GLU A 106 19.50 -5.20 7.29
N SER A 107 18.42 -4.52 6.95
CA SER A 107 17.79 -3.50 7.81
C SER A 107 17.10 -4.14 9.03
N ARG A 108 17.78 -4.09 10.19
CA ARG A 108 17.30 -4.64 11.47
C ARG A 108 16.36 -3.73 12.24
#